data_AF-A0A9D6ALD0-F1
#
_entry.id   AF-A0A9D6ALD0-F1
#
_cell.length_a   1.000
_cell.length_b   1.000
_cell.length_c   1.000
_cell.angle_alpha   90.00
_cell.angle_beta   90.00
_cell.angle_gamma   90.00
#
_symmetry.space_group_name_H-M   'P 1'
#
loop_
_entity.id
_entity.type
_entity.pdbx_description
1 polymer ?
#
loop_
_entity_poly.entity_id
_entity_poly.type
_entity_poly.pdbx_seq_one_letter_code
_entity_poly.pdbx_strand_id
1 'polypeptide(L)'
;MTLEAFLASLHIVAILTLVVFLSSEAALCRSEWMNEAVVRRLARLDMIYGITALVLLLTGVARIVWGAKGLTWYVSQPLFHLKMLLFFVTAILSLHPTFTIRKWLKALNVTGTLPQPESVRFVRKWIMVQAHIIPVIAVIAVYWARGM
;
A
#
# COMPACT_ATOMS: atom_id res chain seq x y z
N MET A 1 -27.67 1.19 -6.02
CA MET A 1 -27.86 1.53 -4.59
C MET A 1 -27.17 0.53 -3.64
N THR A 2 -27.67 -0.70 -3.43
CA THR A 2 -27.06 -1.64 -2.45
C THR A 2 -25.69 -2.17 -2.86
N LEU A 3 -25.53 -2.64 -4.10
CA LEU A 3 -24.25 -3.14 -4.63
C LEU A 3 -23.16 -2.06 -4.61
N GLU A 4 -23.50 -0.83 -4.99
CA GLU A 4 -22.55 0.28 -5.02
C GLU A 4 -22.07 0.67 -3.63
N ALA A 5 -22.99 0.72 -2.66
CA ALA A 5 -22.65 0.95 -1.26
C ALA A 5 -21.73 -0.16 -0.75
N PHE A 6 -22.03 -1.42 -1.05
CA PHE A 6 -21.21 -2.56 -0.67
C PHE A 6 -19.79 -2.50 -1.27
N LEU A 7 -19.67 -2.26 -2.58
CA LEU A 7 -18.36 -2.11 -3.25
C LEU A 7 -17.57 -0.91 -2.71
N ALA A 8 -18.25 0.20 -2.41
CA ALA A 8 -17.62 1.36 -1.78
C ALA A 8 -17.12 1.04 -0.37
N SER A 9 -17.92 0.34 0.45
CA SER A 9 -17.53 -0.11 1.79
C SER A 9 -16.32 -1.04 1.73
N LEU A 10 -16.32 -2.04 0.85
CA LEU A 10 -15.16 -2.93 0.67
C LEU A 10 -13.90 -2.16 0.27
N HIS A 11 -14.03 -1.21 -0.66
CA HIS A 11 -12.89 -0.39 -1.08
C HIS A 11 -12.38 0.49 0.06
N ILE A 12 -13.26 1.09 0.87
CA ILE A 12 -12.88 1.90 2.03
C ILE A 12 -12.16 1.04 3.07
N VAL A 13 -12.67 -0.16 3.37
CA VAL A 13 -12.00 -1.09 4.28
C VAL A 13 -10.60 -1.43 3.74
N ALA A 14 -10.46 -1.72 2.45
CA ALA A 14 -9.15 -1.97 1.84
C ALA A 14 -8.19 -0.77 1.97
N ILE A 15 -8.67 0.47 1.79
CA ILE A 15 -7.85 1.68 2.01
C ILE A 15 -7.39 1.76 3.46
N LEU A 16 -8.30 1.61 4.42
CA LEU A 16 -7.99 1.70 5.85
C LEU A 16 -7.00 0.61 6.28
N THR A 17 -7.23 -0.62 5.84
CA THR A 17 -6.30 -1.73 6.07
C THR A 17 -4.93 -1.42 5.49
N LEU A 18 -4.85 -0.91 4.25
CA LEU A 18 -3.59 -0.57 3.61
C LEU A 18 -2.82 0.49 4.41
N VAL A 19 -3.51 1.54 4.85
CA VAL A 19 -2.92 2.62 5.67
C VAL A 19 -2.43 2.09 7.01
N VAL A 20 -3.21 1.24 7.69
CA VAL A 20 -2.85 0.67 9.00
C VAL A 20 -1.59 -0.19 8.87
N PHE A 21 -1.52 -1.08 7.89
CA PHE A 21 -0.36 -1.96 7.73
C PHE A 21 0.89 -1.19 7.28
N LEU A 22 0.77 -0.26 6.33
CA LEU A 22 1.89 0.59 5.90
C LEU A 22 2.43 1.46 7.06
N SER A 23 1.54 2.05 7.87
CA SER A 23 1.94 2.83 9.04
C SER A 23 2.59 1.95 10.12
N SER A 24 2.11 0.71 10.28
CA SER A 24 2.70 -0.26 11.20
C SER A 24 4.12 -0.68 10.77
N GLU A 25 4.35 -0.86 9.48
CA GLU A 25 5.69 -1.10 8.93
C GLU A 25 6.62 0.09 9.15
N ALA A 26 6.14 1.31 8.86
CA ALA A 26 6.91 2.54 9.08
C ALA A 26 7.29 2.73 10.56
N ALA A 27 6.39 2.34 11.46
CA ALA A 27 6.61 2.39 12.90
C ALA A 27 7.63 1.36 13.39
N LEU A 28 7.56 0.12 12.89
CA LEU A 28 8.42 -1.00 13.30
C LEU A 28 9.79 -1.02 12.61
N CYS A 29 9.91 -0.48 11.41
CA CYS A 29 11.15 -0.47 10.64
C CYS A 29 12.15 0.58 11.18
N ARG A 30 12.56 0.44 12.44
CA ARG A 30 13.54 1.29 13.14
C ARG A 30 14.77 0.48 13.50
N SER A 31 15.96 1.05 13.29
CA SER A 31 17.22 0.36 13.56
C SER A 31 17.37 -0.04 15.02
N GLU A 32 16.88 0.79 15.93
CA GLU A 32 17.06 0.65 17.38
C GLU A 32 16.21 -0.49 17.97
N TRP A 33 15.16 -0.92 17.28
CA TRP A 33 14.21 -1.94 17.73
C TRP A 33 14.40 -3.29 17.01
N MET A 34 15.41 -3.38 16.13
CA MET A 34 15.55 -4.51 15.25
C MET A 34 16.02 -5.76 16.01
N ASN A 35 15.18 -6.79 15.99
CA ASN A 35 15.45 -8.11 16.54
C ASN A 35 14.74 -9.17 15.70
N GLU A 36 14.92 -10.45 16.03
CA GLU A 36 14.39 -11.56 15.24
C GLU A 36 12.86 -11.52 15.10
N ALA A 37 12.16 -11.22 16.20
CA ALA A 37 10.71 -11.15 16.21
C ALA A 37 10.20 -9.98 15.35
N VAL A 38 10.91 -8.84 15.37
CA VAL A 38 10.58 -7.67 14.55
C VAL A 38 10.79 -7.97 13.07
N VAL A 39 11.87 -8.64 12.67
CA VAL A 39 12.09 -9.02 11.25
C VAL A 39 10.97 -9.93 10.74
N ARG A 40 10.59 -10.95 11.52
CA ARG A 40 9.49 -11.86 11.18
C ARG A 40 8.14 -11.13 11.10
N ARG A 41 7.89 -10.20 12.03
CA ARG A 41 6.68 -9.38 12.03
C ARG A 41 6.65 -8.45 10.82
N LEU A 42 7.76 -7.79 10.51
CA LEU A 42 7.87 -6.86 9.38
C LEU A 42 7.57 -7.60 8.06
N ALA A 43 8.12 -8.79 7.86
CA ALA A 43 7.80 -9.61 6.68
C ALA A 43 6.32 -10.01 6.58
N ARG A 44 5.66 -10.26 7.72
CA ARG A 44 4.21 -10.54 7.75
C ARG A 44 3.40 -9.30 7.41
N LEU A 45 3.77 -8.14 7.95
CA LEU A 45 3.09 -6.87 7.67
C LEU A 45 3.25 -6.49 6.20
N ASP A 46 4.45 -6.65 5.61
CA ASP A 46 4.74 -6.42 4.19
C ASP A 46 3.88 -7.29 3.29
N MET A 47 3.74 -8.57 3.63
CA MET A 47 2.85 -9.47 2.92
C MET A 47 1.39 -9.04 3.00
N ILE A 48 0.89 -8.65 4.19
CA ILE A 48 -0.49 -8.20 4.36
C ILE A 48 -0.72 -6.88 3.61
N TYR A 49 0.23 -5.94 3.67
CA TYR A 49 0.20 -4.69 2.92
C TYR A 49 0.10 -4.96 1.41
N GLY A 50 0.95 -5.84 0.87
CA GLY A 50 0.93 -6.22 -0.55
C GLY A 50 -0.38 -6.88 -0.99
N ILE A 51 -0.91 -7.82 -0.20
CA ILE A 51 -2.21 -8.45 -0.46
C ILE A 51 -3.32 -7.40 -0.41
N THR A 52 -3.29 -6.50 0.57
CA THR A 52 -4.28 -5.43 0.71
C THR A 52 -4.23 -4.45 -0.46
N ALA A 53 -3.03 -4.13 -0.98
CA ALA A 53 -2.88 -3.30 -2.17
C ALA A 53 -3.54 -3.96 -3.41
N LEU A 54 -3.41 -5.28 -3.55
CA LEU A 54 -4.10 -6.02 -4.60
C LEU A 54 -5.61 -5.99 -4.42
N VAL A 55 -6.12 -6.22 -3.20
CA VAL A 55 -7.56 -6.13 -2.89
C VAL A 55 -8.09 -4.72 -3.15
N LEU A 56 -7.32 -3.69 -2.81
CA LEU A 56 -7.65 -2.29 -3.07
C LEU A 56 -7.79 -2.03 -4.58
N LEU A 57 -6.86 -2.54 -5.39
CA LEU A 57 -6.93 -2.44 -6.84
C LEU A 57 -8.16 -3.16 -7.40
N LEU A 58 -8.40 -4.41 -6.99
CA LEU A 58 -9.52 -5.23 -7.47
C LEU A 58 -10.87 -4.60 -7.12
N THR A 59 -11.04 -4.11 -5.88
CA THR A 59 -12.25 -3.39 -5.47
C THR A 59 -12.39 -2.06 -6.22
N GLY A 60 -11.28 -1.38 -6.54
CA GLY A 60 -11.28 -0.18 -7.37
C GLY A 60 -11.78 -0.46 -8.80
N VAL A 61 -11.27 -1.52 -9.43
CA VAL A 61 -11.72 -1.98 -10.76
C VAL A 61 -13.19 -2.38 -10.71
N ALA A 62 -13.61 -3.13 -9.69
CA ALA A 62 -15.01 -3.50 -9.50
C ALA A 62 -15.94 -2.28 -9.45
N ARG A 63 -15.52 -1.20 -8.76
CA ARG A 63 -16.27 0.06 -8.71
C ARG A 63 -16.32 0.81 -10.05
N ILE A 64 -15.32 0.63 -10.91
CA ILE A 64 -15.31 1.26 -12.24
C ILE A 64 -16.26 0.51 -13.20
N VAL A 65 -16.26 -0.82 -13.13
CA VAL A 65 -17.05 -1.69 -14.02
C VAL A 65 -18.53 -1.74 -13.62
N TRP A 66 -18.82 -1.86 -12.31
CA TRP A 66 -20.18 -2.04 -11.77
C TRP A 66 -20.71 -0.83 -10.98
N GLY A 67 -20.01 0.31 -11.04
CA GLY A 67 -20.43 1.53 -10.34
C GLY A 67 -21.39 2.43 -11.13
N ALA A 68 -21.99 3.38 -10.42
CA ALA A 68 -23.06 4.28 -10.89
C ALA A 68 -22.81 5.00 -12.22
N LYS A 69 -21.57 5.42 -12.46
CA LYS A 69 -21.23 6.36 -13.54
C LYS A 69 -20.82 5.67 -14.85
N GLY A 70 -20.62 4.35 -14.82
CA GLY A 70 -20.14 3.58 -15.97
C GLY A 70 -18.65 3.79 -16.30
N LEU A 71 -18.05 2.80 -16.96
CA LEU A 71 -16.62 2.75 -17.28
C LEU A 71 -16.14 3.97 -18.09
N THR A 72 -16.91 4.39 -19.10
CA THR A 72 -16.55 5.48 -20.02
C THR A 72 -16.42 6.83 -19.29
N TRP A 73 -17.30 7.09 -18.32
CA TRP A 73 -17.19 8.29 -17.49
C TRP A 73 -15.88 8.28 -16.71
N TYR A 74 -15.53 7.18 -16.04
CA TYR A 74 -14.32 7.11 -15.22
C TYR A 74 -13.03 7.32 -16.01
N VAL A 75 -12.88 6.65 -17.16
CA VAL A 75 -11.64 6.70 -17.97
C VAL A 75 -11.46 8.02 -18.73
N SER A 76 -12.51 8.82 -18.88
CA SER A 76 -12.41 10.15 -19.49
C SER A 76 -11.85 11.22 -18.54
N GLN A 77 -11.84 10.97 -17.22
CA GLN A 77 -11.43 11.98 -16.24
C GLN A 77 -9.91 12.00 -16.06
N PRO A 78 -9.23 13.16 -16.11
CA PRO A 78 -7.78 13.24 -15.93
C PRO A 78 -7.34 12.82 -14.52
N LEU A 79 -8.14 13.13 -13.49
CA LEU A 79 -7.84 12.74 -12.11
C LEU A 79 -7.88 11.22 -11.89
N PHE A 80 -8.63 10.48 -12.70
CA PHE A 80 -8.58 9.02 -12.68
C PHE A 80 -7.19 8.52 -13.06
N HIS A 81 -6.64 8.99 -14.19
CA HIS A 81 -5.31 8.62 -14.64
C HIS A 81 -4.22 9.02 -13.67
N LEU A 82 -4.31 10.21 -13.09
CA LEU A 82 -3.37 10.67 -12.06
C LEU A 82 -3.41 9.77 -10.80
N LYS A 83 -4.61 9.43 -10.32
CA LYS A 83 -4.79 8.50 -9.20
C LYS A 83 -4.18 7.13 -9.51
N MET A 84 -4.44 6.59 -10.70
CA MET A 84 -3.90 5.29 -11.12
C MET A 84 -2.39 5.32 -11.24
N LEU A 85 -1.83 6.39 -11.83
CA LEU A 85 -0.38 6.59 -11.93
C LEU A 85 0.27 6.57 -10.54
N LEU A 86 -0.24 7.36 -9.60
CA LEU A 86 0.28 7.41 -8.24
C LEU A 86 0.18 6.06 -7.53
N PHE A 87 -0.93 5.33 -7.74
CA PHE A 87 -1.10 3.99 -7.18
C PHE A 87 -0.05 3.02 -7.74
N PHE A 88 0.16 2.97 -9.06
CA PHE A 88 1.16 2.11 -9.67
C PHE A 88 2.59 2.50 -9.30
N VAL A 89 2.89 3.79 -9.23
CA VAL A 89 4.18 4.28 -8.72
C VAL A 89 4.39 3.77 -7.30
N THR A 90 3.41 3.93 -6.40
CA THR A 90 3.51 3.43 -5.02
C THR A 90 3.72 1.92 -4.97
N ALA A 91 3.01 1.16 -5.79
CA ALA A 91 3.16 -0.30 -5.89
C ALA A 91 4.53 -0.73 -6.44
N ILE A 92 5.12 0.03 -7.36
CA ILE A 92 6.49 -0.24 -7.86
C ILE A 92 7.51 0.11 -6.77
N LEU A 93 7.34 1.24 -6.08
CA LEU A 93 8.21 1.66 -4.98
C LEU A 93 8.19 0.63 -3.83
N SER A 94 7.08 -0.07 -3.61
CA SER A 94 6.97 -1.08 -2.54
C SER A 94 7.74 -2.36 -2.82
N LEU A 95 8.02 -2.69 -4.08
CA LEU A 95 8.80 -3.88 -4.44
C LEU A 95 10.18 -3.88 -3.78
N HIS A 96 10.84 -2.72 -3.70
CA HIS A 96 12.18 -2.63 -3.13
C HIS A 96 12.23 -2.99 -1.63
N PRO A 97 11.41 -2.37 -0.74
CA PRO A 97 11.22 -2.83 0.63
C PRO A 97 10.88 -4.32 0.73
N THR A 98 9.90 -4.80 -0.03
CA THR A 98 9.43 -6.20 0.00
C THR A 98 10.58 -7.18 -0.27
N PHE A 99 11.37 -6.97 -1.33
CA PHE A 99 12.50 -7.85 -1.63
C PHE A 99 13.58 -7.78 -0.55
N THR A 100 13.82 -6.61 0.02
CA THR A 100 14.84 -6.42 1.05
C THR A 100 14.43 -7.09 2.37
N ILE A 101 13.19 -6.91 2.81
CA ILE A 101 12.63 -7.56 4.01
C ILE A 101 12.63 -9.08 3.86
N ARG A 102 12.27 -9.60 2.68
CA ARG A 102 12.35 -11.05 2.39
C ARG A 102 13.78 -11.58 2.46
N LYS A 103 14.76 -10.83 1.95
CA LYS A 103 16.18 -11.19 2.09
C LYS A 103 16.60 -11.24 3.55
N TRP A 104 16.18 -10.28 4.37
CA TRP A 104 16.45 -10.29 5.82
C TRP A 104 15.81 -11.49 6.52
N LEU A 105 14.56 -11.80 6.21
CA LEU A 105 13.88 -12.98 6.76
C LEU A 105 14.61 -14.27 6.39
N LYS A 106 15.07 -14.39 5.15
CA LYS A 106 15.84 -15.55 4.69
C LYS A 106 17.18 -15.65 5.44
N ALA A 107 17.93 -14.56 5.54
CA ALA A 107 19.20 -14.53 6.27
C ALA A 107 18.99 -14.91 7.75
N LEU A 108 17.99 -14.32 8.41
CA LEU A 108 17.63 -14.66 9.78
C LEU A 108 17.33 -16.16 9.95
N ASN A 109 16.58 -16.77 9.03
CA ASN A 109 16.23 -18.19 9.10
C ASN A 109 17.42 -19.13 8.85
N VAL A 110 18.43 -18.72 8.07
CA VAL A 110 19.56 -19.58 7.71
C VAL A 110 20.73 -19.39 8.66
N THR A 111 21.07 -18.14 9.01
CA THR A 111 22.30 -17.80 9.73
C THR A 111 22.03 -17.09 11.06
N GLY A 112 20.77 -16.78 11.41
CA GLY A 112 20.45 -15.98 12.61
C GLY A 112 20.87 -14.50 12.50
N THR A 113 21.32 -14.05 11.33
CA THR A 113 21.88 -12.71 11.17
C THR A 113 20.78 -11.66 11.05
N LEU A 114 20.88 -10.60 11.86
CA LEU A 114 20.02 -9.43 11.79
C LEU A 114 20.47 -8.44 10.70
N PRO A 115 19.55 -7.64 10.14
CA PRO A 115 19.90 -6.66 9.12
C PRO A 115 20.73 -5.51 9.68
N GLN A 116 21.67 -5.01 8.88
CA GLN A 116 22.52 -3.89 9.28
C GLN A 116 21.70 -2.59 9.45
N PRO A 117 22.01 -1.74 10.44
CA PRO A 117 21.24 -0.52 10.71
C PRO A 117 21.08 0.42 9.50
N GLU A 118 22.08 0.51 8.63
CA GLU A 118 22.02 1.32 7.41
C GLU A 118 20.94 0.82 6.43
N SER A 119 20.87 -0.50 6.24
CA SER A 119 19.85 -1.13 5.40
C SER A 119 18.44 -0.88 5.94
N VAL A 120 18.27 -0.92 7.27
CA VAL A 120 16.99 -0.64 7.93
C VAL A 120 16.57 0.81 7.71
N ARG A 121 17.49 1.77 7.89
CA ARG A 121 17.23 3.19 7.63
C ARG A 121 16.88 3.45 6.17
N PHE A 122 17.54 2.75 5.24
CA PHE A 122 17.25 2.87 3.81
C PHE A 122 15.83 2.37 3.49
N VAL A 123 15.47 1.16 3.90
CA VAL A 123 14.11 0.61 3.69
C VAL A 123 13.04 1.49 4.34
N ARG A 124 13.29 2.01 5.55
CA ARG A 124 12.37 2.93 6.22
C ARG A 124 12.10 4.17 5.38
N LYS A 125 13.10 4.76 4.72
CA LYS A 125 12.89 5.93 3.84
C LYS A 125 11.90 5.61 2.71
N TRP A 126 12.02 4.45 2.07
CA TRP A 126 11.10 4.02 1.02
C TRP A 126 9.68 3.82 1.53
N ILE A 127 9.52 3.19 2.70
CA ILE A 127 8.21 3.03 3.34
C ILE A 127 7.61 4.41 3.67
N MET A 128 8.42 5.34 4.19
CA MET A 128 7.96 6.70 4.49
C MET A 128 7.53 7.47 3.25
N VAL A 129 8.25 7.35 2.12
CA VAL A 129 7.83 7.97 0.86
C VAL A 129 6.45 7.45 0.43
N GLN A 130 6.23 6.14 0.47
CA GLN A 130 4.93 5.54 0.17
C GLN A 130 3.84 6.06 1.11
N ALA A 131 4.13 6.14 2.41
CA ALA A 131 3.19 6.63 3.43
C ALA A 131 2.74 8.08 3.17
N HIS A 132 3.57 8.91 2.52
CA HIS A 132 3.18 10.28 2.13
C HIS A 132 2.43 10.34 0.80
N ILE A 133 2.64 9.39 -0.11
CA ILE A 133 1.90 9.34 -1.38
C ILE A 133 0.44 8.93 -1.16
N ILE A 134 0.16 7.99 -0.25
CA ILE A 134 -1.22 7.48 -0.02
C ILE A 134 -2.23 8.60 0.34
N PRO A 135 -1.95 9.55 1.25
CA PRO A 135 -2.83 10.69 1.50
C PRO A 135 -3.08 11.57 0.27
N VAL A 136 -2.07 11.76 -0.58
CA VAL A 136 -2.21 12.55 -1.83
C VAL A 136 -3.20 11.87 -2.78
N ILE A 137 -3.11 10.54 -2.92
CA ILE A 137 -4.08 9.73 -3.67
C ILE A 137 -5.50 9.91 -3.11
N ALA A 138 -5.65 9.93 -1.77
CA ALA A 138 -6.94 10.11 -1.12
C ALA A 138 -7.54 11.51 -1.40
N VAL A 139 -6.74 12.57 -1.34
CA VAL A 139 -7.18 13.93 -1.69
C VAL A 139 -7.65 13.99 -3.14
N ILE A 140 -6.85 13.49 -4.09
CA ILE A 140 -7.22 13.45 -5.52
C ILE A 140 -8.56 12.70 -5.71
N ALA A 141 -8.76 11.59 -4.99
CA ALA A 141 -10.00 10.83 -5.08
C ALA A 141 -11.24 11.63 -4.60
N VAL A 142 -11.10 12.53 -3.62
CA VAL A 142 -12.17 13.41 -3.16
C VAL A 142 -12.54 14.45 -4.23
N TYR A 143 -11.54 15.08 -4.84
CA TYR A 143 -11.78 16.07 -5.91
C TYR A 143 -12.44 15.40 -7.13
N TRP A 144 -11.94 14.23 -7.52
CA TRP A 144 -12.50 13.43 -8.60
C TRP A 144 -13.95 13.01 -8.36
N ALA A 145 -14.32 12.64 -7.12
CA ALA A 145 -15.69 12.28 -6.78
C ALA A 145 -16.68 13.44 -7.02
N ARG A 146 -16.20 14.68 -6.93
CA ARG A 146 -16.96 15.92 -7.17
C ARG A 146 -16.97 16.38 -8.63
N GLY A 147 -16.30 15.65 -9.53
CA GLY A 147 -16.26 15.98 -10.96
C GLY A 147 -15.34 17.15 -11.32
N MET A 148 -14.38 17.46 -10.44
CA MET A 148 -13.26 18.37 -10.74
C MET A 148 -12.14 17.62 -11.47
#